data_AF-A0A1V3WPX3-F1
#
_entry.id   AF-A0A1V3WPX3-F1
#
_cell.length_a   1.000
_cell.length_b   1.000
_cell.length_c   1.000
_cell.angle_alpha   90.00
_cell.angle_beta   90.00
_cell.angle_gamma   90.00
#
_symmetry.space_group_name_H-M   'P 1'
#
loop_
_entity.id
_entity.type
_entity.pdbx_description
1 polymer ?
#
loop_
_entity_poly.entity_id
_entity_poly.type
_entity_poly.pdbx_seq_one_letter_code
_entity_poly.pdbx_strand_id
1 'polypeptide(L)'
;MGGNGGMTPKHAQLLAGDLDTETLVRYIDRFLMYYIRTADRLQRTAPWVESLGLDHVREVVCEDSLGLAEEFEAAMERHVANYKCEWKGVLEDPDKLSRFVSFVNAPTRSTRP
;
A
#
# COMPACT_ATOMS: atom_id res chain seq x y z
N MET A 1 -6.62 -0.51 -11.27
CA MET A 1 -5.75 0.59 -10.81
C MET A 1 -6.50 1.92 -10.82
N GLY A 2 -6.09 2.88 -9.96
CA GLY A 2 -6.57 4.27 -10.03
C GLY A 2 -8.01 4.55 -9.54
N GLY A 3 -8.61 3.66 -8.74
CA GLY A 3 -9.95 3.90 -8.16
C GLY A 3 -9.92 4.69 -6.86
N ASN A 4 -10.99 5.41 -6.53
CA ASN A 4 -11.18 6.03 -5.21
C ASN A 4 -12.66 6.24 -4.86
N GLY A 5 -12.97 6.28 -3.56
CA GLY A 5 -14.31 6.58 -3.03
C GLY A 5 -14.41 7.94 -2.32
N GLY A 6 -13.53 8.90 -2.65
CA GLY A 6 -13.50 10.22 -2.02
C GLY A 6 -14.49 11.22 -2.64
N MET A 7 -14.20 12.52 -2.48
CA MET A 7 -15.06 13.61 -2.99
C MET A 7 -15.34 13.54 -4.49
N THR A 8 -14.42 12.96 -5.27
CA THR A 8 -14.61 12.69 -6.71
C THR A 8 -14.42 11.20 -6.95
N PRO A 9 -15.50 10.41 -6.85
CA PRO A 9 -15.43 8.97 -7.03
C PRO A 9 -14.90 8.59 -8.41
N LYS A 10 -14.03 7.59 -8.46
CA LYS A 10 -13.51 7.02 -9.72
C LYS A 10 -13.50 5.50 -9.59
N HIS A 11 -14.04 4.81 -10.59
CA HIS A 11 -13.89 3.36 -10.68
C HIS A 11 -12.44 2.99 -11.01
N ALA A 12 -11.96 1.91 -10.41
CA ALA A 12 -10.70 1.33 -10.81
C ALA A 12 -10.82 0.76 -12.24
N GLN A 13 -9.77 0.93 -13.03
CA GLN A 13 -9.69 0.39 -14.39
C GLN A 13 -8.77 -0.84 -14.43
N LEU A 14 -9.04 -1.78 -15.33
CA LEU A 14 -8.25 -3.01 -15.46
C LEU A 14 -6.88 -2.71 -16.09
N LEU A 15 -5.80 -3.05 -15.38
CA LEU A 15 -4.43 -2.89 -15.90
C LEU A 15 -4.01 -4.10 -16.74
N ALA A 16 -4.18 -5.29 -16.16
CA ALA A 16 -3.89 -6.59 -16.75
C ALA A 16 -4.81 -7.66 -16.13
N GLY A 17 -5.02 -8.76 -16.85
CA GLY A 17 -5.80 -9.92 -16.40
C GLY A 17 -5.13 -11.21 -16.85
N ASP A 18 -5.66 -12.35 -16.42
CA ASP A 18 -5.14 -13.69 -16.73
C ASP A 18 -3.65 -13.85 -16.36
N LEU A 19 -3.33 -13.50 -15.10
CA LEU A 19 -1.97 -13.54 -14.57
C LEU A 19 -1.81 -14.71 -13.60
N ASP A 20 -0.64 -15.35 -13.66
CA ASP A 20 -0.17 -16.18 -12.57
C ASP A 20 0.16 -15.33 -11.33
N THR A 21 0.26 -15.98 -10.18
CA THR A 21 0.50 -15.30 -8.89
C THR A 21 1.81 -14.53 -8.85
N GLU A 22 2.88 -15.06 -9.44
CA GLU A 22 4.20 -14.42 -9.44
C GLU A 22 4.17 -13.13 -10.27
N THR A 23 3.58 -13.19 -11.46
CA THR A 23 3.41 -12.02 -12.32
C THR A 23 2.49 -10.97 -11.69
N LEU A 24 1.40 -11.39 -11.03
CA LEU A 24 0.53 -10.49 -10.29
C LEU A 24 1.29 -9.71 -9.21
N VAL A 25 2.10 -10.40 -8.41
CA VAL A 25 2.90 -9.76 -7.34
C VAL A 25 3.91 -8.78 -7.94
N ARG A 26 4.65 -9.18 -8.98
CA ARG A 26 5.60 -8.28 -9.66
C ARG A 26 4.94 -7.01 -10.17
N TYR A 27 3.76 -7.11 -10.78
CA TYR A 27 3.04 -5.93 -11.28
C TYR A 27 2.56 -5.01 -10.15
N ILE A 28 2.18 -5.56 -8.99
CA ILE A 28 1.87 -4.76 -7.81
C ILE A 28 3.12 -4.01 -7.32
N ASP A 29 4.25 -4.69 -7.22
CA ASP A 29 5.51 -4.12 -6.75
C ASP A 29 5.95 -2.96 -7.64
N ARG A 30 5.97 -3.19 -8.95
CA ARG A 30 6.28 -2.19 -9.97
C ARG A 30 5.33 -1.00 -9.92
N PHE A 31 4.02 -1.24 -9.85
CA PHE A 31 3.03 -0.16 -9.76
C PHE A 31 3.23 0.70 -8.51
N LEU A 32 3.42 0.07 -7.35
CA LEU A 32 3.60 0.78 -6.08
C LEU A 32 4.90 1.59 -6.07
N MET A 33 6.00 1.01 -6.56
CA MET A 33 7.29 1.72 -6.63
C MET A 33 7.27 2.85 -7.65
N TYR A 34 6.64 2.65 -8.80
CA TYR A 34 6.48 3.71 -9.79
C TYR A 34 5.63 4.86 -9.23
N TYR A 35 4.51 4.55 -8.57
CA TYR A 35 3.68 5.52 -7.87
C TYR A 35 4.45 6.30 -6.79
N ILE A 36 5.16 5.60 -5.91
CA ILE A 36 5.95 6.23 -4.82
C ILE A 36 6.99 7.21 -5.38
N ARG A 37 7.60 6.88 -6.53
CA ARG A 37 8.68 7.70 -7.12
C ARG A 37 8.17 8.88 -7.94
N THR A 38 6.97 8.82 -8.48
CA THR A 38 6.50 9.80 -9.48
C THR A 38 5.26 10.58 -9.07
N ALA A 39 4.53 10.14 -8.05
CA ALA A 39 3.38 10.87 -7.56
C ALA A 39 3.80 12.11 -6.78
N ASP A 40 3.01 13.18 -6.93
CA ASP A 40 3.16 14.40 -6.15
C ASP A 40 2.84 14.14 -4.67
N ARG A 41 3.31 15.04 -3.80
CA ARG A 41 3.06 14.97 -2.36
C ARG A 41 1.55 15.00 -2.08
N LEU A 42 1.07 14.03 -1.29
CA LEU A 42 -0.35 13.82 -0.95
C LEU A 42 -1.27 13.53 -2.15
N GLN A 43 -0.72 13.28 -3.33
CA GLN A 43 -1.49 12.82 -4.47
C GLN A 43 -1.96 11.38 -4.21
N ARG A 44 -3.21 11.07 -4.58
CA ARG A 44 -3.74 9.70 -4.53
C ARG A 44 -3.54 9.01 -5.88
N THR A 45 -3.58 7.69 -5.90
CA THR A 45 -3.40 6.89 -7.12
C THR A 45 -4.42 7.24 -8.22
N ALA A 46 -5.65 7.61 -7.89
CA ALA A 46 -6.66 7.99 -8.89
C ALA A 46 -6.27 9.22 -9.73
N PRO A 47 -6.02 10.41 -9.16
CA PRO A 47 -5.56 11.56 -9.93
C PRO A 47 -4.16 11.36 -10.55
N TRP A 48 -3.30 10.53 -9.95
CA TRP A 48 -1.99 10.19 -10.52
C TRP A 48 -2.10 9.34 -11.81
N VAL A 49 -2.94 8.30 -11.80
CA VAL A 49 -3.21 7.51 -13.02
C VAL A 49 -3.90 8.37 -14.08
N GLU A 50 -4.78 9.29 -13.67
CA GLU A 50 -5.45 10.23 -14.59
C GLU A 50 -4.47 11.19 -15.27
N SER A 51 -3.43 11.67 -14.57
CA SER A 51 -2.42 12.56 -15.16
C SER A 51 -1.46 11.86 -16.12
N LEU A 52 -1.17 10.57 -15.92
CA LEU A 52 -0.27 9.80 -16.79
C LEU A 52 -1.01 9.11 -17.94
N GLY A 53 -2.27 8.72 -17.73
CA GLY A 53 -2.99 7.78 -18.58
C GLY A 53 -2.72 6.33 -18.21
N LEU A 54 -3.76 5.49 -18.23
CA LEU A 54 -3.65 4.08 -17.86
C LEU A 54 -2.75 3.28 -18.82
N ASP A 55 -2.76 3.61 -20.11
CA ASP A 55 -1.96 2.90 -21.11
C ASP A 55 -0.47 3.13 -20.85
N HIS A 56 -0.06 4.35 -20.51
CA HIS A 56 1.32 4.61 -20.13
C HIS A 56 1.72 3.86 -18.86
N VAL A 57 0.83 3.79 -17.86
CA VAL A 57 1.08 2.95 -16.67
C VAL A 57 1.23 1.48 -17.05
N ARG A 58 0.49 0.97 -18.04
CA ARG A 58 0.62 -0.39 -18.54
C ARG A 58 1.97 -0.61 -19.22
N GLU A 59 2.40 0.30 -20.08
CA GLU A 59 3.72 0.24 -20.74
C GLU A 59 4.85 0.14 -19.70
N VAL A 60 4.81 0.97 -18.66
CA VAL A 60 5.86 0.98 -17.62
C VAL A 60 5.82 -0.28 -16.76
N VAL A 61 4.63 -0.69 -16.31
CA VAL A 61 4.48 -1.78 -15.33
C VAL A 61 4.56 -3.16 -15.97
N CYS A 62 3.89 -3.35 -17.11
CA CYS A 62 3.75 -4.64 -17.76
C CYS A 62 4.81 -4.88 -18.84
N GLU A 63 5.19 -3.84 -19.58
CA GLU A 63 6.07 -3.95 -20.74
C GLU A 63 7.50 -3.45 -20.46
N ASP A 64 7.76 -2.98 -19.24
CA ASP A 64 9.06 -2.46 -18.80
C ASP A 64 9.63 -1.39 -19.75
N SER A 65 8.78 -0.48 -20.24
CA SER A 65 9.17 0.53 -21.23
C SER A 65 10.28 1.49 -20.76
N LEU A 66 10.56 1.54 -19.45
CA LEU A 66 11.63 2.33 -18.85
C LEU A 66 12.89 1.52 -18.52
N GLY A 67 12.85 0.18 -18.58
CA GLY A 67 13.95 -0.69 -18.16
C GLY A 67 14.23 -0.65 -16.66
N LEU A 68 13.20 -0.44 -15.84
CA LEU A 68 13.31 -0.24 -14.38
C LEU A 68 12.59 -1.32 -13.56
N ALA A 69 11.98 -2.32 -14.21
CA ALA A 69 11.20 -3.35 -13.54
C ALA A 69 11.96 -4.06 -12.41
N GLU A 70 13.17 -4.56 -12.68
CA GLU A 70 14.01 -5.22 -11.66
C GLU A 70 14.35 -4.28 -10.50
N GLU A 71 14.62 -3.01 -10.77
CA GLU A 71 14.95 -2.05 -9.72
C GLU A 71 13.75 -1.79 -8.80
N PHE A 72 12.55 -1.72 -9.36
CA PHE A 72 11.31 -1.60 -8.61
C PHE A 72 11.06 -2.84 -7.75
N GLU A 73 11.17 -4.04 -8.31
CA GLU A 73 11.00 -5.30 -7.58
C GLU A 73 12.00 -5.41 -6.42
N ALA A 74 13.28 -5.13 -6.67
CA ALA A 74 14.30 -5.14 -5.63
C ALA A 74 14.05 -4.06 -4.55
N ALA A 75 13.51 -2.90 -4.92
CA ALA A 75 13.14 -1.87 -3.96
C ALA A 75 11.97 -2.31 -3.06
N MET A 76 10.97 -3.00 -3.61
CA MET A 76 9.88 -3.58 -2.82
C MET A 76 10.38 -4.68 -1.89
N GLU A 77 11.23 -5.57 -2.38
CA GLU A 77 11.82 -6.62 -1.55
C GLU A 77 12.54 -6.04 -0.34
N ARG A 78 13.37 -5.00 -0.54
CA ARG A 78 14.01 -4.27 0.56
C ARG A 78 13.00 -3.62 1.49
N HIS A 79 11.91 -3.05 0.98
CA HIS A 79 10.88 -2.44 1.80
C HIS A 79 10.20 -3.48 2.70
N VAL A 80 9.81 -4.62 2.13
CA VAL A 80 9.18 -5.73 2.85
C VAL A 80 10.13 -6.34 3.88
N ALA A 81 11.39 -6.57 3.52
CA ALA A 81 12.40 -7.14 4.41
C ALA A 81 12.64 -6.30 5.67
N ASN A 82 12.43 -4.98 5.57
CA ASN A 82 12.61 -4.04 6.67
C ASN A 82 11.28 -3.65 7.36
N TYR A 83 10.14 -4.17 6.90
CA TYR A 83 8.85 -3.87 7.51
C TYR A 83 8.76 -4.44 8.93
N LYS A 84 8.31 -3.59 9.87
CA LYS A 84 8.01 -3.98 11.23
C LYS A 84 6.54 -3.71 11.52
N CYS A 85 5.84 -4.74 12.00
CA CYS A 85 4.46 -4.58 12.41
C CYS A 85 4.39 -3.99 13.82
N GLU A 86 4.08 -2.71 13.90
CA GLU A 86 3.99 -1.98 15.18
C GLU A 86 2.97 -2.60 16.14
N TRP A 87 1.86 -3.12 15.63
CA TRP A 87 0.85 -3.81 16.46
C TRP A 87 1.37 -5.10 17.07
N LYS A 88 2.11 -5.90 16.28
CA LYS A 88 2.78 -7.09 16.80
C LYS A 88 3.79 -6.69 17.88
N GLY A 89 4.56 -5.64 17.63
CA GLY A 89 5.51 -5.09 18.62
C GLY A 89 4.85 -4.54 19.89
N VAL A 90 3.59 -4.08 19.82
CA VAL A 90 2.80 -3.70 21.01
C VAL A 90 2.32 -4.94 21.78
N LEU A 91 1.87 -5.98 21.09
CA LEU A 91 1.42 -7.22 21.74
C LEU A 91 2.56 -7.97 22.43
N GLU A 92 3.78 -7.86 21.90
CA GLU A 92 5.00 -8.48 22.45
C GLU A 92 5.65 -7.68 23.59
N ASP A 93 5.16 -6.46 23.86
CA ASP A 93 5.70 -5.55 24.87
C ASP A 93 4.63 -5.27 25.96
N PRO A 94 4.72 -5.93 27.12
CA PRO A 94 3.75 -5.76 28.21
C PRO A 94 3.57 -4.31 28.67
N ASP A 95 4.65 -3.50 28.64
CA ASP A 95 4.61 -2.11 29.05
C ASP A 95 3.85 -1.25 28.03
N LYS A 96 4.03 -1.50 26.73
CA LYS A 96 3.22 -0.84 25.68
C LYS A 96 1.77 -1.30 25.71
N LEU A 97 1.53 -2.59 25.92
CA LEU A 97 0.18 -3.16 25.97
C LEU A 97 -0.65 -2.54 27.10
N SER A 98 -0.01 -2.28 28.25
CA SER A 98 -0.66 -1.64 29.42
C SER A 98 -1.25 -0.26 29.14
N ARG A 99 -0.83 0.41 28.07
CA ARG A 99 -1.34 1.73 27.64
C ARG A 99 -2.68 1.64 26.92
N PHE A 100 -3.05 0.47 26.41
CA PHE A 100 -4.30 0.23 25.68
C PHE A 100 -5.44 -0.19 26.63
N VAL A 101 -5.76 0.68 27.60
CA VAL A 101 -6.92 0.49 28.49
C VAL A 101 -8.14 1.24 27.97
N SER A 102 -9.31 0.60 28.05
CA SER A 102 -10.56 1.13 27.47
C SER A 102 -11.10 2.38 28.17
N PHE A 103 -10.68 2.64 29.42
CA PHE A 103 -11.08 3.84 30.17
C PHE A 103 -9.94 4.30 31.08
N VAL A 104 -9.38 5.48 30.78
CA VAL A 104 -8.31 6.09 31.61
C VAL A 104 -8.89 6.77 32.87
N ASN A 105 -10.20 7.06 32.89
CA ASN A 105 -10.85 7.91 33.91
C ASN A 105 -11.92 7.19 34.77
N ALA A 106 -11.87 5.88 34.96
CA ALA A 106 -12.84 5.18 35.83
C ALA A 106 -12.11 4.32 36.90
N PRO A 107 -11.82 4.89 38.09
CA PRO A 107 -11.08 4.17 39.14
C PRO A 107 -11.86 3.00 39.79
N THR A 108 -13.16 2.85 39.53
CA THR A 108 -14.00 1.86 40.24
C THR A 108 -15.23 1.40 39.43
N ARG A 109 -15.04 0.48 38.48
CA ARG A 109 -16.00 -0.55 38.00
C ARG A 109 -15.38 -1.20 36.76
N SER A 110 -15.19 -2.51 36.66
CA SER A 110 -16.23 -3.53 36.73
C SER A 110 -15.59 -4.87 37.09
N THR A 111 -15.99 -5.43 38.23
CA THR A 111 -16.12 -6.87 38.38
C THR A 111 -17.06 -7.34 37.27
N ARG A 112 -16.63 -8.26 36.40
CA ARG A 112 -17.57 -9.12 35.68
C ARG A 112 -18.05 -10.22 36.63
N PRO A 113 -19.28 -10.72 36.48
CA PRO A 113 -19.61 -12.04 37.01
C PRO A 113 -18.74 -13.12 36.36
#